data_AF-A0A971DZ18-F1
#
_entry.id   AF-A0A971DZ18-F1
#
_cell.length_a   1.000
_cell.length_b   1.000
_cell.length_c   1.000
_cell.angle_alpha   90.00
_cell.angle_beta   90.00
_cell.angle_gamma   90.00
#
_symmetry.space_group_name_H-M   'P 1'
#
loop_
_entity.id
_entity.type
_entity.pdbx_description
1 polymer ?
#
loop_
_entity_poly.entity_id
_entity_poly.type
_entity_poly.pdbx_seq_one_letter_code
_entity_poly.pdbx_strand_id
1 'polypeptide(L)'
;MKTSKIIFISFFGVIGLFLLSFLIQVPRDKRGFQFESETEALPPFSHLVVTKGANLQVSYGTSDSIKLSHNKGVIVTKPVYWTKGDTLIVDPIPNQENFFLNLTCSGLKSITLTESRVELNQITLGNLQIEGKNAEINFSYNVSIDSLWLNLSSDSRFWCNSSTLKIVNLIADKSNADFSIDKISELKAELRDNSELSTWKVLRSDIKSDETSRYYSR
;
A
#
# COMPACT_ATOMS: atom_id res chain seq x y z
N MET A 1 18.33 -13.79 -68.98
CA MET A 1 18.24 -12.76 -67.91
C MET A 1 16.80 -12.31 -67.58
N LYS A 2 15.77 -13.20 -67.56
CA LYS A 2 14.39 -12.80 -67.20
C LYS A 2 13.97 -13.29 -65.80
N THR A 3 14.50 -14.42 -65.34
CA THR A 3 14.16 -15.06 -64.06
C THR A 3 14.67 -14.28 -62.83
N SER A 4 15.84 -13.63 -62.94
CA SER A 4 16.46 -12.86 -61.85
C SER A 4 15.65 -11.61 -61.46
N LYS A 5 14.98 -10.94 -62.40
CA LYS A 5 14.17 -9.76 -62.11
C LYS A 5 12.88 -10.13 -61.35
N ILE A 6 12.29 -11.27 -61.66
CA ILE A 6 11.07 -11.75 -60.99
C ILE A 6 11.36 -12.09 -59.53
N ILE A 7 12.45 -12.83 -59.26
CA ILE A 7 12.85 -13.18 -57.89
C ILE A 7 13.15 -11.93 -57.06
N PHE A 8 13.83 -10.94 -57.67
CA PHE A 8 14.14 -9.69 -57.00
C PHE A 8 12.89 -8.89 -56.65
N ILE A 9 11.93 -8.75 -57.57
CA ILE A 9 10.66 -8.06 -57.32
C ILE A 9 9.84 -8.78 -56.25
N SER A 10 9.78 -10.11 -56.28
CA SER A 10 9.07 -10.89 -55.26
C SER A 10 9.69 -10.73 -53.87
N PHE A 11 11.03 -10.70 -53.77
CA PHE A 11 11.73 -10.51 -52.50
C PHE A 11 11.48 -9.12 -51.89
N PHE A 12 11.59 -8.05 -52.70
CA PHE A 12 11.29 -6.70 -52.24
C PHE A 12 9.80 -6.45 -52.00
N GLY A 13 8.90 -7.15 -52.70
CA GLY A 13 7.46 -7.10 -52.46
C GLY A 13 7.08 -7.68 -51.10
N VAL A 14 7.68 -8.81 -50.71
CA VAL A 14 7.45 -9.43 -49.39
C VAL A 14 8.02 -8.55 -48.27
N ILE A 15 9.22 -7.99 -48.45
CA ILE A 15 9.80 -7.04 -47.48
C ILE A 15 8.95 -5.77 -47.38
N GLY A 16 8.42 -5.26 -48.50
CA GLY A 16 7.52 -4.11 -48.51
C GLY A 16 6.23 -4.37 -47.73
N LEU A 17 5.60 -5.53 -47.93
CA LEU A 17 4.42 -5.96 -47.17
C LEU A 17 4.73 -6.15 -45.67
N PHE A 18 5.90 -6.70 -45.34
CA PHE A 18 6.35 -6.85 -43.96
C PHE A 18 6.59 -5.49 -43.28
N LEU A 19 7.20 -4.53 -43.98
CA LEU A 19 7.37 -3.17 -43.47
C LEU A 19 6.05 -2.41 -43.32
N LEU A 20 5.11 -2.61 -44.25
CA LEU A 20 3.74 -2.08 -44.15
C LEU A 20 3.01 -2.59 -42.90
N SER A 21 3.29 -3.82 -42.45
CA SER A 21 2.69 -4.35 -41.22
C SER A 21 3.14 -3.61 -39.95
N PHE A 22 4.36 -3.06 -39.91
CA PHE A 22 4.82 -2.20 -38.82
C PHE A 22 4.19 -0.80 -38.82
N LEU A 23 3.66 -0.36 -39.97
CA LEU A 23 2.94 0.91 -40.10
C LEU A 23 1.47 0.79 -39.69
N ILE A 24 0.94 -0.44 -39.59
CA ILE A 24 -0.36 -0.70 -38.97
C ILE A 24 -0.16 -0.60 -37.45
N GLN A 25 -0.11 0.64 -36.95
CA GLN A 25 -0.42 0.90 -35.56
C GLN A 25 -1.90 0.59 -35.37
N VAL A 26 -2.22 -0.64 -34.99
CA VAL A 26 -3.50 -0.93 -34.34
C VAL A 26 -3.56 0.06 -33.18
N PRO A 27 -4.52 0.99 -33.14
CA PRO A 27 -4.67 1.83 -31.97
C PRO A 27 -4.89 0.86 -30.82
N ARG A 28 -3.88 0.73 -29.95
CA ARG A 28 -4.11 0.23 -28.60
C ARG A 28 -5.12 1.22 -28.06
N ASP A 29 -6.37 0.77 -28.08
CA ASP A 29 -7.51 1.46 -27.53
C ASP A 29 -7.02 1.99 -26.18
N LYS A 30 -6.74 3.29 -26.12
CA LYS A 30 -6.41 3.98 -24.87
C LYS A 30 -7.73 4.02 -24.11
N ARG A 31 -8.22 2.86 -23.67
CA ARG A 31 -9.05 2.77 -22.49
C ARG A 31 -8.13 3.08 -21.30
N GLY A 32 -7.56 4.28 -21.30
CA GLY A 32 -7.06 4.87 -20.09
C GLY A 32 -8.29 4.99 -19.22
N PHE A 33 -8.28 4.31 -18.08
CA PHE A 33 -9.28 4.52 -17.05
C PHE A 33 -9.34 6.03 -16.80
N GLN A 34 -10.43 6.67 -17.23
CA GLN A 34 -10.66 8.07 -16.93
C GLN A 34 -11.18 8.12 -15.50
N PHE A 35 -10.44 8.77 -14.61
CA PHE A 35 -10.83 8.93 -13.22
C PHE A 35 -11.47 10.29 -13.00
N GLU A 36 -12.52 10.31 -12.18
CA GLU A 36 -13.03 11.51 -11.53
C GLU A 36 -12.48 11.54 -10.10
N SER A 37 -12.21 12.74 -9.60
CA SER A 37 -11.69 12.92 -8.25
C SER A 37 -12.32 14.11 -7.57
N GLU A 38 -12.66 13.94 -6.31
CA GLU A 38 -13.15 14.97 -5.42
C GLU A 38 -12.20 15.06 -4.24
N THR A 39 -11.79 16.27 -3.86
CA THR A 39 -10.89 16.51 -2.73
C THR A 39 -11.57 17.45 -1.77
N GLU A 40 -11.60 17.05 -0.51
CA GLU A 40 -12.18 17.82 0.58
C GLU A 40 -11.11 18.06 1.65
N ALA A 41 -11.05 19.30 2.15
CA ALA A 41 -10.12 19.67 3.21
C ALA A 41 -10.62 19.09 4.54
N LEU A 42 -9.70 18.55 5.34
CA LEU A 42 -9.99 18.04 6.67
C LEU A 42 -9.43 18.99 7.74
N PRO A 43 -10.07 19.09 8.91
CA PRO A 43 -9.40 19.60 10.09
C PRO A 43 -8.12 18.79 10.38
N PRO A 44 -7.07 19.41 10.93
CA PRO A 44 -5.85 18.70 11.28
C PRO A 44 -6.11 17.51 12.19
N PHE A 45 -5.50 16.36 11.91
CA PHE A 45 -5.61 15.15 12.72
C PHE A 45 -4.26 14.45 12.91
N SER A 46 -4.11 13.75 14.02
CA SER A 46 -2.94 12.91 14.32
C SER A 46 -3.28 11.44 14.56
N HIS A 47 -4.56 11.10 14.68
CA HIS A 47 -5.01 9.73 14.88
C HIS A 47 -6.01 9.36 13.79
N LEU A 48 -5.85 8.17 13.21
CA LEU A 48 -6.75 7.63 12.20
C LEU A 48 -7.41 6.36 12.74
N VAL A 49 -8.73 6.30 12.72
CA VAL A 49 -9.51 5.11 13.05
C VAL A 49 -10.33 4.71 11.84
N VAL A 50 -10.16 3.46 11.40
CA VAL A 50 -10.88 2.91 10.26
C VAL A 50 -11.52 1.59 10.65
N THR A 51 -12.82 1.49 10.43
CA THR A 51 -13.58 0.29 10.78
C THR A 51 -14.25 -0.30 9.56
N LYS A 52 -14.07 -1.62 9.36
CA LYS A 52 -14.74 -2.51 8.41
C LYS A 52 -14.68 -2.11 6.93
N GLY A 53 -13.97 -2.90 6.13
CA GLY A 53 -14.10 -2.97 4.68
C GLY A 53 -13.47 -1.80 3.90
N ALA A 54 -12.79 -0.88 4.57
CA ALA A 54 -12.14 0.25 3.90
C ALA A 54 -10.77 -0.15 3.35
N ASN A 55 -10.47 0.33 2.14
CA ASN A 55 -9.14 0.27 1.52
C ASN A 55 -8.67 1.70 1.28
N LEU A 56 -7.60 2.11 1.97
CA LEU A 56 -7.16 3.49 1.99
C LEU A 56 -5.65 3.63 1.81
N GLN A 57 -5.25 4.67 1.09
CA GLN A 57 -3.87 5.10 0.99
C GLN A 57 -3.67 6.33 1.87
N VAL A 58 -2.58 6.38 2.63
CA VAL A 58 -2.21 7.51 3.48
C VAL A 58 -0.86 8.05 3.03
N SER A 59 -0.80 9.35 2.78
CA SER A 59 0.41 10.05 2.38
C SER A 59 0.65 11.32 3.19
N TYR A 60 1.88 11.80 3.16
CA TYR A 60 2.22 13.08 3.77
C TYR A 60 1.77 14.24 2.88
N GLY A 61 1.31 15.32 3.50
CA GLY A 61 1.19 16.61 2.84
C GLY A 61 1.13 17.76 3.83
N THR A 62 1.23 18.99 3.31
CA THR A 62 1.22 20.22 4.13
C THR A 62 -0.17 20.60 4.62
N SER A 63 -1.21 19.97 4.11
CA SER A 63 -2.61 20.17 4.49
C SER A 63 -3.32 18.83 4.55
N ASP A 64 -4.15 18.65 5.58
CA ASP A 64 -4.91 17.44 5.77
C ASP A 64 -6.12 17.45 4.83
N SER A 65 -6.32 16.35 4.11
CA SER A 65 -7.39 16.26 3.10
C SER A 65 -7.79 14.82 2.83
N ILE A 66 -9.02 14.62 2.39
CA ILE A 66 -9.51 13.36 1.86
C ILE A 66 -9.76 13.53 0.37
N LYS A 67 -9.23 12.60 -0.43
CA LYS A 67 -9.43 12.56 -1.88
C LYS A 67 -10.09 11.25 -2.25
N LEU A 68 -11.32 11.36 -2.72
CA LEU A 68 -12.07 10.28 -3.33
C LEU A 68 -11.76 10.25 -4.83
N SER A 69 -11.34 9.10 -5.37
CA SER A 69 -11.14 8.90 -6.80
C SER A 69 -11.88 7.66 -7.29
N HIS A 70 -12.59 7.77 -8.41
CA HIS A 70 -13.32 6.66 -9.00
C HIS A 70 -13.32 6.73 -10.54
N ASN A 71 -13.64 5.62 -11.21
CA ASN A 71 -13.82 5.65 -12.66
C ASN A 71 -15.01 6.55 -13.05
N LYS A 72 -14.82 7.32 -14.12
CA LYS A 72 -15.85 8.18 -14.69
C LYS A 72 -17.08 7.37 -15.09
N GLY A 73 -18.26 7.86 -14.72
CA GLY A 73 -19.54 7.20 -14.99
C GLY A 73 -19.92 6.08 -14.00
N VAL A 74 -19.08 5.78 -13.02
CA VAL A 74 -19.42 4.88 -11.90
C VAL A 74 -20.03 5.69 -10.77
N ILE A 75 -21.20 5.25 -10.29
CA ILE A 75 -21.82 5.81 -9.08
C ILE A 75 -21.19 5.10 -7.89
N VAL A 76 -20.47 5.85 -7.06
CA VAL A 76 -19.87 5.35 -5.83
C VAL A 76 -20.58 5.88 -4.61
N THR A 77 -20.69 5.04 -3.57
CA THR A 77 -21.14 5.49 -2.26
C THR A 77 -19.99 6.22 -1.58
N LYS A 78 -20.19 7.50 -1.25
CA LYS A 78 -19.19 8.30 -0.55
C LYS A 78 -18.93 7.74 0.84
N PRO A 79 -17.67 7.72 1.31
CA PRO A 79 -17.36 7.31 2.66
C PRO A 79 -17.98 8.29 3.66
N VAL A 80 -18.48 7.77 4.78
CA VAL A 80 -18.85 8.58 5.93
C VAL A 80 -17.61 8.72 6.81
N TYR A 81 -17.33 9.94 7.25
CA TYR A 81 -16.21 10.21 8.13
C TYR A 81 -16.49 11.45 8.97
N TRP A 82 -15.84 11.55 10.12
CA TRP A 82 -15.92 12.73 10.99
C TRP A 82 -14.67 12.84 11.85
N THR A 83 -14.44 14.02 12.42
CA THR A 83 -13.36 14.25 13.38
C THR A 83 -13.92 14.35 14.79
N LYS A 84 -13.22 13.74 15.75
CA LYS A 84 -13.48 13.86 17.18
C LYS A 84 -12.17 14.18 17.88
N GLY A 85 -11.99 15.45 18.25
CA GLY A 85 -10.68 15.94 18.70
C GLY A 85 -9.68 15.91 17.55
N ASP A 86 -8.52 15.31 17.77
CA ASP A 86 -7.45 15.09 16.78
C ASP A 86 -7.53 13.70 16.10
N THR A 87 -8.66 13.01 16.25
CA THR A 87 -8.93 11.71 15.62
C THR A 87 -9.86 11.86 14.42
N LEU A 88 -9.40 11.43 13.25
CA LEU A 88 -10.24 11.18 12.09
C LEU A 88 -10.81 9.76 12.17
N ILE A 89 -12.13 9.64 12.10
CA ILE A 89 -12.84 8.37 12.10
C ILE A 89 -13.46 8.19 10.72
N VAL A 90 -13.15 7.07 10.06
CA VAL A 90 -13.71 6.68 8.77
C VAL A 90 -14.58 5.45 8.99
N ASP A 91 -15.87 5.61 8.72
CA ASP A 91 -16.86 4.56 8.85
C ASP A 91 -16.69 3.49 7.76
N PRO A 92 -17.36 2.34 7.90
CA PRO A 92 -17.29 1.26 6.94
C PRO A 92 -17.59 1.71 5.52
N ILE A 93 -16.66 1.45 4.61
CA ILE A 93 -16.84 1.71 3.18
C ILE A 93 -17.27 0.39 2.54
N PRO A 94 -18.45 0.31 1.89
CA PRO A 94 -18.83 -0.87 1.13
C PRO A 94 -17.75 -1.17 0.10
N ASN A 95 -17.35 -2.45 -0.01
CA ASN A 95 -16.36 -2.85 -1.00
C ASN A 95 -16.89 -2.54 -2.40
N GLN A 96 -16.21 -1.64 -3.11
CA GLN A 96 -16.61 -1.10 -4.41
C GLN A 96 -15.41 -1.17 -5.34
N GLU A 97 -15.61 -1.72 -6.53
CA GLU A 97 -14.55 -1.77 -7.55
C GLU A 97 -14.24 -0.36 -8.08
N ASN A 98 -13.00 -0.15 -8.51
CA ASN A 98 -12.54 1.10 -9.13
C ASN A 98 -12.72 2.34 -8.24
N PHE A 99 -12.59 2.16 -6.93
CA PHE A 99 -12.69 3.18 -5.90
C PHE A 99 -11.37 3.28 -5.14
N PHE A 100 -10.90 4.51 -4.93
CA PHE A 100 -9.68 4.79 -4.18
C PHE A 100 -9.92 5.94 -3.20
N LEU A 101 -9.64 5.70 -1.93
CA LEU A 101 -9.65 6.73 -0.90
C LEU A 101 -8.22 7.06 -0.49
N ASN A 102 -7.83 8.32 -0.69
CA ASN A 102 -6.52 8.81 -0.33
C ASN A 102 -6.65 9.85 0.79
N LEU A 103 -5.90 9.66 1.87
CA LEU A 103 -5.79 10.60 2.97
C LEU A 103 -4.42 11.26 2.92
N THR A 104 -4.43 12.58 2.91
CA THR A 104 -3.23 13.40 3.11
C THR A 104 -3.22 13.84 4.56
N CYS A 105 -2.08 13.71 5.23
CA CYS A 105 -1.92 14.14 6.62
C CYS A 105 -0.55 14.78 6.87
N SER A 106 -0.51 15.73 7.79
CA SER A 106 0.70 16.49 8.14
C SER A 106 1.38 15.99 9.42
N GLY A 107 0.67 15.26 10.29
CA GLY A 107 1.15 14.94 11.64
C GLY A 107 0.64 13.63 12.23
N LEU A 108 0.56 12.57 11.42
CA LEU A 108 0.06 11.26 11.85
C LEU A 108 0.93 10.64 12.96
N LYS A 109 0.28 10.19 14.03
CA LYS A 109 0.88 9.53 15.20
C LYS A 109 0.35 8.13 15.42
N SER A 110 -0.92 7.86 15.09
CA SER A 110 -1.45 6.50 15.17
C SER A 110 -2.49 6.14 14.12
N ILE A 111 -2.60 4.84 13.86
CA ILE A 111 -3.62 4.23 13.00
C ILE A 111 -4.24 3.03 13.74
N THR A 112 -5.57 2.98 13.82
CA THR A 112 -6.31 1.82 14.32
C THR A 112 -7.19 1.28 13.19
N LEU A 113 -7.02 0.00 12.86
CA LEU A 113 -7.71 -0.69 11.78
C LEU A 113 -8.47 -1.90 12.30
N THR A 114 -9.73 -2.02 11.92
CA THR A 114 -10.50 -3.25 12.09
C THR A 114 -11.03 -3.71 10.74
N GLU A 115 -10.75 -4.95 10.33
CA GLU A 115 -11.26 -5.55 9.08
C GLU A 115 -11.01 -4.66 7.86
N SER A 116 -9.86 -4.00 7.78
CA SER A 116 -9.58 -2.94 6.80
C SER A 116 -8.14 -3.00 6.30
N ARG A 117 -7.89 -2.34 5.17
CA ARG A 117 -6.57 -2.24 4.54
C ARG A 117 -6.08 -0.80 4.52
N VAL A 118 -4.82 -0.60 4.88
CA VAL A 118 -4.11 0.67 4.68
C VAL A 118 -2.81 0.47 3.91
N GLU A 119 -2.51 1.39 3.01
CA GLU A 119 -1.20 1.55 2.40
C GLU A 119 -0.60 2.91 2.79
N LEU A 120 0.61 2.92 3.34
CA LEU A 120 1.36 4.15 3.58
C LEU A 120 2.33 4.37 2.43
N ASN A 121 2.34 5.59 1.89
CA ASN A 121 3.15 5.97 0.75
C ASN A 121 3.61 7.43 0.91
N GLN A 122 4.86 7.73 0.55
CA GLN A 122 5.43 9.08 0.63
C GLN A 122 5.21 9.75 1.99
N ILE A 123 5.61 9.09 3.08
CA ILE A 123 5.41 9.60 4.44
C ILE A 123 6.74 9.64 5.19
N THR A 124 6.98 10.71 5.95
CA THR A 124 8.14 10.83 6.85
C THR A 124 7.65 11.20 8.24
N LEU A 125 7.85 10.31 9.21
CA LEU A 125 7.39 10.46 10.59
C LEU A 125 8.50 10.09 11.57
N GLY A 126 8.47 10.67 12.76
CA GLY A 126 9.32 10.21 13.86
C GLY A 126 8.81 8.88 14.41
N ASN A 127 7.66 8.93 15.08
CA ASN A 127 7.06 7.77 15.73
C ASN A 127 5.68 7.49 15.14
N LEU A 128 5.35 6.21 14.96
CA LEU A 128 4.03 5.76 14.54
C LEU A 128 3.56 4.57 15.37
N GLN A 129 2.33 4.61 15.84
CA GLN A 129 1.65 3.47 16.47
C GLN A 129 0.58 2.91 15.53
N ILE A 130 0.54 1.60 15.33
CA ILE A 130 -0.49 0.94 14.55
C ILE A 130 -1.10 -0.20 15.35
N GLU A 131 -2.42 -0.25 15.38
CA GLU A 131 -3.21 -1.34 15.93
C GLU A 131 -4.07 -1.94 14.82
N GLY A 132 -3.84 -3.21 14.49
CA GLY A 132 -4.55 -3.95 13.46
C GLY A 132 -5.29 -5.14 14.03
N LYS A 133 -6.59 -5.25 13.72
CA LYS A 133 -7.41 -6.43 13.98
C LYS A 133 -8.04 -6.90 12.67
N ASN A 134 -7.66 -8.10 12.21
CA ASN A 134 -7.97 -8.58 10.87
C ASN A 134 -7.67 -7.52 9.79
N ALA A 135 -6.49 -6.90 9.89
CA ALA A 135 -6.11 -5.75 9.08
C ALA A 135 -4.97 -6.08 8.12
N GLU A 136 -4.94 -5.41 6.96
CA GLU A 136 -3.82 -5.46 6.02
C GLU A 136 -3.10 -4.11 6.00
N ILE A 137 -1.82 -4.09 6.33
CA ILE A 137 -1.03 -2.86 6.41
C ILE A 137 0.19 -3.00 5.51
N ASN A 138 0.35 -2.08 4.57
CA ASN A 138 1.45 -2.07 3.61
C ASN A 138 2.22 -0.75 3.67
N PHE A 139 3.54 -0.80 3.84
CA PHE A 139 4.40 0.37 3.67
C PHE A 139 5.15 0.28 2.34
N SER A 140 5.06 1.35 1.55
CA SER A 140 5.80 1.53 0.30
C SER A 140 7.22 2.07 0.55
N TYR A 141 8.15 1.82 -0.40
CA TYR A 141 9.60 2.12 -0.24
C TYR A 141 9.91 3.54 0.23
N ASN A 142 9.10 4.51 -0.14
CA ASN A 142 9.27 5.93 0.19
C ASN A 142 8.62 6.33 1.53
N VAL A 143 8.24 5.37 2.36
CA VAL A 143 7.95 5.57 3.78
C VAL A 143 9.28 5.69 4.54
N SER A 144 9.32 6.57 5.53
CA SER A 144 10.48 6.79 6.41
C SER A 144 9.96 7.03 7.84
N ILE A 145 10.24 6.11 8.76
CA ILE A 145 9.74 6.16 10.13
C ILE A 145 10.91 5.86 11.07
N ASP A 146 11.13 6.64 12.12
CA ASP A 146 12.20 6.31 13.07
C ASP A 146 11.80 5.13 13.98
N SER A 147 10.60 5.19 14.58
CA SER A 147 10.11 4.16 15.50
C SER A 147 8.68 3.73 15.18
N LEU A 148 8.46 2.42 15.14
CA LEU A 148 7.15 1.80 14.96
C LEU A 148 6.75 1.00 16.19
N TRP A 149 5.55 1.27 16.71
CA TRP A 149 4.85 0.38 17.63
C TRP A 149 3.71 -0.29 16.88
N LEU A 150 3.71 -1.61 16.82
CA LEU A 150 2.81 -2.39 15.98
C LEU A 150 2.15 -3.48 16.81
N ASN A 151 0.82 -3.46 16.88
CA ASN A 151 0.02 -4.51 17.52
C ASN A 151 -0.91 -5.12 16.48
N LEU A 152 -0.73 -6.40 16.18
CA LEU A 152 -1.46 -7.15 15.17
C LEU A 152 -2.22 -8.29 15.83
N SER A 153 -3.50 -8.42 15.49
CA SER A 153 -4.36 -9.48 16.00
C SER A 153 -5.31 -10.04 14.95
N SER A 154 -5.84 -11.24 15.19
CA SER A 154 -6.95 -11.82 14.41
C SER A 154 -6.68 -11.93 12.90
N ASP A 155 -5.62 -12.64 12.51
CA ASP A 155 -5.23 -12.86 11.11
C ASP A 155 -4.77 -11.60 10.37
N SER A 156 -4.21 -10.62 11.09
CA SER A 156 -3.67 -9.40 10.48
C SER A 156 -2.36 -9.67 9.71
N ARG A 157 -2.10 -8.84 8.70
CA ARG A 157 -0.88 -8.89 7.88
C ARG A 157 -0.23 -7.53 7.78
N PHE A 158 1.09 -7.51 7.96
CA PHE A 158 1.91 -6.32 7.84
C PHE A 158 3.07 -6.58 6.88
N TRP A 159 3.20 -5.75 5.85
CA TRP A 159 4.34 -5.75 4.95
C TRP A 159 5.03 -4.39 4.99
N CYS A 160 6.30 -4.40 5.35
CA CYS A 160 7.13 -3.21 5.41
C CYS A 160 8.24 -3.27 4.36
N ASN A 161 8.13 -2.38 3.38
CA ASN A 161 9.22 -1.99 2.52
C ASN A 161 9.41 -0.49 2.73
N SER A 162 10.07 -0.08 3.82
CA SER A 162 10.33 1.32 4.17
C SER A 162 11.79 1.70 3.87
N SER A 163 12.03 2.95 3.48
CA SER A 163 13.40 3.47 3.27
C SER A 163 14.19 3.53 4.57
N THR A 164 13.52 3.88 5.68
CA THR A 164 14.11 3.87 7.01
C THR A 164 13.13 3.32 8.04
N LEU A 165 13.64 2.49 8.95
CA LEU A 165 12.96 2.03 10.15
C LEU A 165 14.00 1.60 11.18
N LYS A 166 14.16 2.36 12.27
CA LYS A 166 15.25 2.12 13.23
C LYS A 166 14.79 1.22 14.38
N ILE A 167 13.64 1.53 14.96
CA ILE A 167 13.13 0.85 16.15
C ILE A 167 11.77 0.24 15.84
N VAL A 168 11.59 -1.02 16.21
CA VAL A 168 10.32 -1.73 16.08
C VAL A 168 9.97 -2.39 17.40
N ASN A 169 8.75 -2.14 17.87
CA ASN A 169 8.11 -2.89 18.93
C ASN A 169 6.88 -3.57 18.35
N LEU A 170 6.87 -4.90 18.31
CA LEU A 170 5.82 -5.72 17.71
C LEU A 170 5.15 -6.61 18.76
N ILE A 171 3.82 -6.63 18.74
CA ILE A 171 3.02 -7.72 19.30
C ILE A 171 2.23 -8.31 18.14
N ALA A 172 2.41 -9.61 17.88
CA ALA A 172 1.64 -10.34 16.89
C ALA A 172 0.91 -11.50 17.59
N ASP A 173 -0.40 -11.50 17.47
CA ASP A 173 -1.29 -12.54 17.97
C ASP A 173 -2.10 -13.08 16.79
N LYS A 174 -1.84 -14.34 16.41
CA LYS A 174 -2.39 -14.94 15.19
C LYS A 174 -2.23 -14.06 13.95
N SER A 175 -1.03 -13.54 13.71
CA SER A 175 -0.80 -12.53 12.68
C SER A 175 0.61 -12.62 12.07
N ASN A 176 0.78 -12.03 10.89
CA ASN A 176 2.02 -12.09 10.12
C ASN A 176 2.62 -10.69 9.93
N ALA A 177 3.93 -10.56 10.14
CA ALA A 177 4.68 -9.34 9.89
C ALA A 177 5.95 -9.63 9.08
N ASP A 178 6.12 -8.97 7.95
CA ASP A 178 7.29 -9.06 7.07
C ASP A 178 7.97 -7.69 6.98
N PHE A 179 9.23 -7.63 7.39
CA PHE A 179 10.10 -6.48 7.27
C PHE A 179 11.14 -6.72 6.19
N SER A 180 10.74 -6.43 4.95
CA SER A 180 11.57 -6.47 3.75
C SER A 180 12.32 -5.14 3.57
N ILE A 181 13.17 -4.80 4.54
CA ILE A 181 13.98 -3.58 4.59
C ILE A 181 15.45 -3.89 4.90
N ASP A 182 16.34 -2.98 4.50
CA ASP A 182 17.79 -3.20 4.59
C ASP A 182 18.28 -3.48 6.02
N LYS A 183 17.74 -2.77 7.02
CA LYS A 183 18.22 -2.87 8.41
C LYS A 183 17.23 -2.29 9.43
N ILE A 184 17.04 -3.03 10.53
CA ILE A 184 16.44 -2.54 11.79
C ILE A 184 17.53 -2.45 12.85
N SER A 185 17.54 -1.37 13.64
CA SER A 185 18.55 -1.18 14.69
C SER A 185 18.16 -1.88 15.99
N GLU A 186 16.90 -1.75 16.41
CA GLU A 186 16.36 -2.43 17.59
C GLU A 186 14.98 -3.02 17.27
N LEU A 187 14.82 -4.31 17.55
CA LEU A 187 13.56 -5.03 17.39
C LEU A 187 13.19 -5.69 18.72
N LYS A 188 12.03 -5.33 19.26
CA LYS A 188 11.37 -6.08 20.32
C LYS A 188 10.11 -6.71 19.75
N ALA A 189 9.94 -8.02 19.93
CA ALA A 189 8.75 -8.69 19.43
C ALA A 189 8.21 -9.71 20.42
N GLU A 190 6.88 -9.81 20.46
CA GLU A 190 6.16 -10.91 21.11
C GLU A 190 5.24 -11.58 20.10
N LEU A 191 5.41 -12.88 19.89
CA LEU A 191 4.68 -13.69 18.90
C LEU A 191 3.85 -14.77 19.60
N ARG A 192 2.55 -14.80 19.31
CA ARG A 192 1.57 -15.70 19.92
C ARG A 192 0.63 -16.31 18.87
N ASP A 193 0.09 -17.50 19.16
CA ASP A 193 -0.97 -18.18 18.40
C ASP A 193 -0.69 -18.27 16.89
N ASN A 194 0.30 -19.05 16.48
CA ASN A 194 0.65 -19.25 15.07
C ASN A 194 1.06 -17.96 14.34
N SER A 195 1.69 -17.01 15.03
CA SER A 195 2.18 -15.79 14.40
C SER A 195 3.51 -15.99 13.69
N GLU A 196 3.75 -15.20 12.65
CA GLU A 196 4.99 -15.24 11.87
C GLU A 196 5.62 -13.86 11.77
N LEU A 197 6.93 -13.81 12.01
CA LEU A 197 7.76 -12.61 11.81
C LEU A 197 8.91 -12.94 10.85
N SER A 198 9.07 -12.15 9.79
CA SER A 198 10.26 -12.22 8.93
C SER A 198 10.99 -10.88 8.89
N THR A 199 12.31 -10.92 9.00
CA THR A 199 13.20 -9.76 8.89
C THR A 199 14.42 -10.12 8.03
N TRP A 200 15.06 -9.11 7.42
CA TRP A 200 16.45 -9.22 6.96
C TRP A 200 17.42 -8.94 8.12
N LYS A 201 18.11 -7.80 8.11
CA LYS A 201 19.17 -7.47 9.07
C LYS A 201 18.64 -6.76 10.31
N VAL A 202 18.86 -7.35 11.48
CA VAL A 202 18.53 -6.74 12.78
C VAL A 202 19.80 -6.64 13.64
N LEU A 203 20.12 -5.45 14.14
CA LEU A 203 21.34 -5.26 14.95
C LEU A 203 21.19 -5.72 16.40
N ARG A 204 20.02 -5.49 17.01
CA ARG A 204 19.67 -5.90 18.37
C ARG A 204 18.23 -6.40 18.38
N SER A 205 18.01 -7.60 18.91
CA SER A 205 16.69 -8.20 19.01
C SER A 205 16.41 -8.75 20.41
N ASP A 206 15.17 -8.59 20.85
CA ASP A 206 14.57 -9.26 22.00
C ASP A 206 13.23 -9.85 21.53
N ILE A 207 13.22 -11.15 21.28
CA ILE A 207 12.09 -11.86 20.67
C ILE A 207 11.56 -12.89 21.66
N LYS A 208 10.28 -12.79 22.00
CA LYS A 208 9.53 -13.78 22.75
C LYS A 208 8.54 -14.45 21.81
N SER A 209 8.54 -15.77 21.79
CA SER A 209 7.66 -16.57 20.93
C SER A 209 7.11 -17.73 21.72
N ASP A 210 5.83 -18.03 21.54
CA ASP A 210 5.30 -19.33 21.94
C ASP A 210 5.77 -20.45 20.98
N GLU A 211 5.42 -21.70 21.30
CA GLU A 211 5.82 -22.89 20.54
C GLU A 211 5.19 -22.97 19.14
N THR A 212 4.10 -22.23 18.92
CA THR A 212 3.32 -22.25 17.66
C THR A 212 3.81 -21.21 16.66
N SER A 213 4.46 -20.16 17.13
CA SER A 213 4.88 -19.01 16.33
C SER A 213 6.31 -19.17 15.79
N ARG A 214 6.65 -18.41 14.74
CA ARG A 214 7.94 -18.52 14.04
C ARG A 214 8.58 -17.15 13.77
N TYR A 215 9.88 -17.08 13.97
CA TYR A 215 10.72 -15.94 13.59
C TYR A 215 11.78 -16.36 12.58
N TYR A 216 11.82 -15.67 11.44
CA TYR A 216 12.77 -15.88 10.35
C TYR A 216 13.66 -14.64 10.18
N SER A 217 14.94 -14.76 10.55
CA SER A 217 15.96 -13.75 10.22
C SER A 217 16.75 -14.20 8.99
N ARG A 218 16.84 -13.34 7.97
CA ARG A 218 17.56 -13.59 6.71
C ARG A 218 18.81 -12.74 6.59
#